data_AF-A0AAD6K3Z3-F1
#
_entry.id   AF-A0AAD6K3Z3-F1
#
_cell.length_a   1.000
_cell.length_b   1.000
_cell.length_c   1.000
_cell.angle_alpha   90.00
_cell.angle_beta   90.00
_cell.angle_gamma   90.00
#
_symmetry.space_group_name_H-M   'P 1'
#
loop_
_entity.id
_entity.type
_entity.pdbx_description
1 polymer ?
#
loop_
_entity_poly.entity_id
_entity_poly.type
_entity_poly.pdbx_seq_one_letter_code
_entity_poly.pdbx_strand_id
1 'polypeptide(L)'
;MESSLPSTQNLGFCESAEGENEAKSYKEMISTFPRVQRWSCYEGFWYFPMFLEGLMSAQDHFIPQSTDIFITSCPKTGTTWLKALTFAICTRSRLSGSSASSLLTKVPHDCVPLLEYDFAQNPMKRDRAVPLVSTHVPYSSLPKSVVS
;
A
#
# COMPACT_ATOMS: atom_id res chain seq x y z
N MET A 1 33.66 33.70 8.27
CA MET A 1 33.85 32.27 7.93
C MET A 1 32.46 31.65 7.97
N GLU A 2 31.80 31.64 6.82
CA GLU A 2 30.52 30.94 6.64
C GLU A 2 30.77 29.43 6.70
N SER A 3 30.14 28.73 7.64
CA SER A 3 30.06 27.28 7.62
C SER A 3 28.65 26.88 7.17
N SER A 4 28.52 26.66 5.88
CA SER A 4 27.33 26.12 5.24
C SER A 4 27.01 24.72 5.77
N LEU A 5 25.80 24.53 6.28
CA LEU A 5 25.24 23.22 6.60
C LEU A 5 24.97 22.44 5.30
N PRO A 6 25.20 21.11 5.25
CA PRO A 6 24.87 20.34 4.08
C PRO A 6 23.34 20.21 3.96
N SER A 7 22.83 20.67 2.82
CA SER A 7 21.45 20.50 2.39
C SER A 7 21.05 19.03 2.45
N THR A 8 19.92 18.74 3.10
CA THR A 8 19.24 17.45 3.06
C THR A 8 19.05 17.05 1.60
N GLN A 9 19.81 16.06 1.15
CA GLN A 9 19.57 15.44 -0.15
C GLN A 9 18.19 14.80 -0.09
N ASN A 10 17.28 15.32 -0.91
CA ASN A 10 16.09 14.63 -1.33
C ASN A 10 16.57 13.26 -1.85
N LEU A 11 16.28 12.19 -1.12
CA LEU A 11 16.37 10.82 -1.63
C LEU A 11 15.26 10.67 -2.68
N GLY A 12 15.54 11.19 -3.87
CA GLY A 12 14.83 10.82 -5.08
C GLY A 12 14.99 9.32 -5.24
N PHE A 13 13.87 8.62 -5.17
CA PHE A 13 13.82 7.21 -5.49
C PHE A 13 14.17 7.03 -6.97
N CYS A 14 15.05 6.08 -7.26
CA CYS A 14 15.36 5.68 -8.62
C CYS A 14 14.24 4.76 -9.09
N GLU A 15 13.24 5.30 -9.78
CA GLU A 15 12.40 4.51 -10.67
C GLU A 15 13.36 3.86 -11.69
N SER A 16 13.58 2.55 -11.56
CA SER A 16 14.31 1.79 -12.55
C SER A 16 13.51 1.76 -13.85
N ALA A 17 14.18 1.88 -15.00
CA ALA A 17 13.54 1.88 -16.33
C ALA A 17 12.59 0.68 -16.57
N GLU A 18 12.82 -0.45 -15.90
CA GLU A 18 11.95 -1.63 -15.91
C GLU A 18 10.58 -1.34 -15.28
N GLY A 19 10.54 -0.73 -14.09
CA GLY A 19 9.30 -0.37 -13.39
C GLY A 19 8.49 0.68 -14.15
N GLU A 20 9.14 1.64 -14.80
CA GLU A 20 8.46 2.61 -15.67
C GLU A 20 7.82 1.95 -16.90
N ASN A 21 8.47 0.93 -17.48
CA ASN A 21 7.97 0.21 -18.64
C ASN A 21 6.78 -0.67 -18.27
N GLU A 22 6.80 -1.32 -17.11
CA GLU A 22 5.66 -2.09 -16.58
C GLU A 22 4.47 -1.19 -16.26
N ALA A 23 4.69 -0.06 -15.59
CA ALA A 23 3.64 0.92 -15.32
C ALA A 23 2.97 1.43 -16.62
N LYS A 24 3.74 1.64 -17.69
CA LYS A 24 3.20 1.95 -19.02
C LYS A 24 2.38 0.80 -19.59
N SER A 25 2.86 -0.44 -19.47
CA SER A 25 2.14 -1.63 -19.92
C SER A 25 0.79 -1.81 -19.21
N TYR A 26 0.72 -1.61 -17.89
CA TYR A 26 -0.53 -1.66 -17.15
C TYR A 26 -1.50 -0.56 -17.60
N LYS A 27 -1.03 0.67 -17.80
CA LYS A 27 -1.86 1.78 -18.30
C LYS A 27 -2.46 1.49 -19.67
N GLU A 28 -1.67 0.90 -20.57
CA GLU A 28 -2.13 0.44 -21.88
C GLU A 28 -3.17 -0.67 -21.73
N MET A 29 -2.94 -1.67 -20.88
CA MET A 29 -3.91 -2.74 -20.66
C MET A 29 -5.24 -2.19 -20.09
N ILE A 30 -5.17 -1.35 -19.05
CA ILE A 30 -6.33 -0.71 -18.42
C ILE A 30 -7.09 0.17 -19.43
N SER A 31 -6.45 0.67 -20.50
CA SER A 31 -7.10 1.43 -21.58
C SER A 31 -8.08 0.61 -22.41
N THR A 32 -7.89 -0.70 -22.45
CA THR A 32 -8.73 -1.64 -23.22
C THR A 32 -9.97 -2.12 -22.45
N PHE A 33 -10.00 -1.94 -21.13
CA PHE A 33 -11.08 -2.44 -20.28
C PHE A 33 -12.38 -1.62 -20.42
N PRO A 34 -13.56 -2.22 -20.13
CA PRO A 34 -14.81 -1.49 -20.07
C PRO A 34 -14.71 -0.33 -19.07
N ARG A 35 -15.13 0.87 -19.50
CA ARG A 35 -15.00 2.10 -18.69
C ARG A 35 -16.33 2.82 -18.56
N VAL A 36 -16.59 3.33 -17.36
CA VAL A 36 -17.70 4.24 -17.07
C VAL A 36 -17.14 5.43 -16.32
N GLN A 37 -17.23 6.61 -16.94
CA GLN A 37 -16.61 7.84 -16.43
C GLN A 37 -15.11 7.64 -16.15
N ARG A 38 -14.70 7.70 -14.88
CA ARG A 38 -13.31 7.54 -14.42
C ARG A 38 -13.00 6.14 -13.89
N TRP A 39 -13.91 5.18 -14.07
CA TRP A 39 -13.79 3.83 -13.55
C TRP A 39 -13.52 2.82 -14.66
N SER A 40 -12.69 1.83 -14.39
CA SER A 40 -12.44 0.68 -15.27
C SER A 40 -12.92 -0.61 -14.60
N CYS A 41 -13.53 -1.50 -15.39
CA CYS A 41 -13.98 -2.81 -14.93
C CYS A 41 -12.87 -3.86 -15.12
N TYR A 42 -12.50 -4.54 -14.05
CA TYR A 42 -11.51 -5.61 -14.04
C TYR A 42 -11.98 -6.73 -13.11
N GLU A 43 -11.94 -7.98 -13.57
CA GLU A 43 -12.39 -9.17 -12.82
C GLU A 43 -13.79 -9.06 -12.19
N GLY A 44 -14.69 -8.30 -12.83
CA GLY A 44 -16.06 -8.08 -12.35
C GLY A 44 -16.24 -6.94 -11.36
N PHE A 45 -15.19 -6.17 -11.05
CA PHE A 45 -15.23 -5.04 -10.13
C PHE A 45 -14.78 -3.73 -10.77
N TRP A 46 -15.25 -2.60 -10.22
CA TRP A 46 -14.95 -1.26 -10.73
C TRP A 46 -13.88 -0.58 -9.89
N TYR A 47 -12.83 -0.09 -10.55
CA TYR A 47 -11.69 0.54 -9.91
C TYR A 47 -11.39 1.91 -10.52
N PHE A 48 -10.87 2.83 -9.70
CA PHE A 48 -10.14 3.96 -10.25
C PHE A 48 -8.81 3.45 -10.86
N PRO A 49 -8.40 3.95 -12.04
CA PRO A 49 -7.22 3.47 -12.75
C PRO A 49 -5.95 3.40 -11.89
N MET A 50 -5.75 4.36 -11.00
CA MET A 50 -4.62 4.39 -10.05
C MET A 50 -4.58 3.17 -9.12
N PHE A 51 -5.72 2.74 -8.58
CA PHE A 51 -5.78 1.54 -7.73
C PHE A 51 -5.74 0.26 -8.56
N LEU A 52 -6.23 0.30 -9.80
CA LEU A 52 -6.17 -0.84 -10.69
C LEU A 52 -4.74 -1.15 -11.14
N GLU A 53 -3.95 -0.12 -11.48
CA GLU A 53 -2.51 -0.25 -11.75
C GLU A 53 -1.78 -0.86 -10.54
N GLY A 54 -2.07 -0.38 -9.34
CA GLY A 54 -1.48 -0.93 -8.12
C GLY A 54 -1.94 -2.35 -7.80
N LEU A 55 -3.20 -2.70 -8.09
CA LEU A 55 -3.71 -4.07 -7.98
C LEU A 55 -2.97 -5.02 -8.94
N MET A 56 -2.84 -4.66 -10.22
CA MET A 56 -2.15 -5.49 -11.21
C MET A 56 -0.67 -5.68 -10.84
N SER A 57 0.00 -4.61 -10.44
CA SER A 57 1.36 -4.67 -9.92
C SER A 57 1.47 -5.58 -8.70
N ALA A 58 0.53 -5.50 -7.76
CA ALA A 58 0.50 -6.37 -6.60
C ALA A 58 0.23 -7.85 -6.96
N GLN A 59 -0.63 -8.13 -7.93
CA GLN A 59 -0.89 -9.50 -8.39
C GLN A 59 0.37 -10.14 -8.99
N ASP A 60 1.20 -9.36 -9.68
CA ASP A 60 2.44 -9.84 -10.32
C ASP A 60 3.62 -9.92 -9.34
N HIS A 61 3.75 -8.96 -8.42
CA HIS A 61 5.00 -8.73 -7.69
C HIS A 61 4.88 -8.81 -6.17
N PHE A 62 3.68 -8.84 -5.59
CA PHE A 62 3.54 -8.84 -4.15
C PHE A 62 3.96 -10.19 -3.55
N ILE A 63 4.99 -10.14 -2.71
CA ILE A 63 5.49 -11.29 -1.96
C ILE A 63 4.99 -11.19 -0.50
N PRO A 64 3.97 -11.97 -0.11
CA PRO A 64 3.50 -12.02 1.28
C PRO A 64 4.57 -12.65 2.18
N GLN A 65 4.59 -12.19 3.43
CA GLN A 65 5.34 -12.84 4.50
C GLN A 65 4.38 -13.72 5.30
N SER A 66 4.88 -14.84 5.84
CA SER A 66 4.09 -15.74 6.70
C SER A 66 3.56 -15.07 7.97
N THR A 67 4.10 -13.91 8.33
CA THR A 67 3.68 -13.10 9.48
C THR A 67 2.68 -12.01 9.12
N ASP A 68 2.44 -11.73 7.84
CA ASP A 68 1.57 -10.63 7.41
C ASP A 68 0.12 -10.85 7.85
N ILE A 69 -0.50 -9.79 8.36
CA ILE A 69 -1.91 -9.74 8.77
C ILE A 69 -2.62 -8.74 7.85
N PHE A 70 -3.57 -9.24 7.09
CA PHE A 70 -4.36 -8.44 6.15
C PHE A 70 -5.60 -7.84 6.82
N ILE A 71 -5.76 -6.53 6.64
CA ILE A 71 -6.93 -5.76 7.03
C ILE A 71 -7.74 -5.50 5.77
N THR A 72 -8.82 -6.26 5.59
CA THR A 72 -9.69 -6.19 4.43
C THR A 72 -10.98 -5.45 4.78
N SER A 73 -11.41 -4.53 3.92
CA SER A 73 -12.70 -3.83 4.06
C SER A 73 -13.03 -3.05 2.80
N CYS A 74 -14.30 -2.73 2.59
CA CYS A 74 -14.68 -1.83 1.51
C CYS A 74 -14.26 -0.38 1.85
N PRO A 75 -14.01 0.47 0.84
CA PRO A 75 -13.76 1.89 1.09
C PRO A 75 -14.90 2.51 1.90
N LYS A 76 -14.53 3.41 2.83
CA LYS A 76 -15.46 4.20 3.66
C LYS A 76 -16.24 3.41 4.73
N THR A 77 -15.96 2.13 4.96
CA THR A 77 -16.59 1.34 6.04
C THR A 77 -15.78 1.34 7.36
N GLY A 78 -15.15 2.47 7.70
CA GLY A 78 -14.40 2.61 8.97
C GLY A 78 -12.94 2.12 8.93
N THR A 79 -12.33 2.06 7.74
CA THR A 79 -10.94 1.60 7.54
C THR A 79 -9.91 2.35 8.39
N THR A 80 -10.07 3.66 8.56
CA THR A 80 -9.18 4.47 9.41
C THR A 80 -9.21 4.01 10.86
N TRP A 81 -10.41 3.74 11.41
CA TRP A 81 -10.55 3.27 12.77
C TRP A 81 -10.00 1.85 12.93
N LEU A 82 -10.29 0.98 11.96
CA LEU A 82 -9.78 -0.39 11.94
C LEU A 82 -8.25 -0.44 11.89
N LYS A 83 -7.60 0.34 11.02
CA LYS A 83 -6.13 0.47 10.93
C LYS A 83 -5.52 0.95 12.26
N ALA A 84 -6.11 1.97 12.88
CA ALA A 84 -5.62 2.50 14.16
C ALA A 84 -5.70 1.43 15.26
N LEU A 85 -6.84 0.73 15.34
CA LEU A 85 -7.07 -0.28 16.35
C LEU A 85 -6.11 -1.47 16.21
N THR A 86 -5.98 -2.03 15.01
CA THR A 86 -5.06 -3.16 14.76
C THR A 86 -3.62 -2.76 14.98
N PHE A 87 -3.22 -1.55 14.56
CA PHE A 87 -1.88 -1.04 14.79
C PHE A 87 -1.58 -0.90 16.28
N ALA A 88 -2.49 -0.32 17.06
CA ALA A 88 -2.34 -0.19 18.51
C ALA A 88 -2.19 -1.57 19.19
N ILE A 89 -2.98 -2.56 18.78
CA ILE A 89 -2.89 -3.93 19.30
C ILE A 89 -1.53 -4.57 18.98
N CYS A 90 -1.08 -4.50 17.72
CA CYS A 90 0.18 -5.10 17.28
C CYS A 90 1.42 -4.44 17.91
N THR A 91 1.34 -3.16 18.23
CA THR A 91 2.47 -2.39 18.78
C THR A 91 2.43 -2.24 20.31
N ARG A 92 1.35 -2.69 20.99
CA ARG A 92 1.13 -2.45 22.43
C ARG A 92 2.30 -2.82 23.34
N SER A 93 3.00 -3.93 23.07
CA SER A 93 4.13 -4.39 23.89
C SER A 93 5.35 -3.47 23.76
N ARG A 94 5.52 -2.82 22.61
CA ARG A 94 6.60 -1.87 22.34
C ARG A 94 6.34 -0.52 23.01
N LEU A 95 5.06 -0.16 23.16
CA LEU A 95 4.63 1.08 23.83
C LEU A 95 4.77 1.01 25.36
N SER A 96 4.94 -0.19 25.94
CA SER A 96 5.08 -0.34 27.39
C SER A 96 6.35 0.32 27.98
N GLY A 97 7.30 0.75 27.14
CA GLY A 97 8.52 1.46 27.54
C GLY A 97 8.68 2.88 26.98
N SER A 98 7.71 3.39 26.22
CA SER A 98 7.76 4.71 25.58
C SER A 98 6.36 5.33 25.51
N SER A 99 6.22 6.58 25.96
CA SER A 99 4.93 7.28 26.01
C SER A 99 4.42 7.75 24.64
N ALA A 100 5.24 7.66 23.58
CA ALA A 100 4.89 8.18 22.26
C ALA A 100 4.42 7.04 21.34
N SER A 101 3.10 6.81 21.27
CA SER A 101 2.54 5.95 20.23
C SER A 101 2.60 6.65 18.87
N SER A 102 2.95 5.92 17.80
CA SER A 102 3.02 6.50 16.45
C SER A 102 1.69 7.07 15.98
N LEU A 103 0.56 6.62 16.55
CA LEU A 103 -0.78 7.16 16.26
C LEU A 103 -1.02 8.56 16.83
N LEU A 104 -0.18 9.05 17.75
CA LEU A 104 -0.24 10.44 18.24
C LEU A 104 0.41 11.43 17.27
N THR A 105 1.30 10.96 16.39
CA THR A 105 2.10 11.80 15.48
C THR A 105 1.88 11.51 14.01
N LYS A 106 1.24 10.37 13.67
CA LYS A 106 0.94 9.95 12.29
C LYS A 106 -0.52 9.57 12.14
N VAL A 107 -1.04 9.72 10.93
CA VAL A 107 -2.38 9.19 10.60
C VAL A 107 -2.31 7.67 10.43
N PRO A 108 -3.40 6.91 10.74
CA PRO A 108 -3.38 5.45 10.64
C PRO A 108 -3.03 4.90 9.25
N HIS A 109 -3.27 5.67 8.19
CA HIS A 109 -2.91 5.30 6.82
C HIS A 109 -1.39 5.29 6.58
N ASP A 110 -0.62 6.08 7.33
CA ASP A 110 0.86 6.06 7.28
C ASP A 110 1.46 4.90 8.07
N CYS A 111 0.70 4.38 9.04
CA CYS A 111 1.11 3.28 9.91
C CYS A 111 0.84 1.90 9.29
N VAL A 112 -0.16 1.80 8.41
CA VAL A 112 -0.58 0.55 7.79
C VAL A 112 -0.70 0.75 6.27
N PRO A 113 0.27 0.25 5.48
CA PRO A 113 0.28 0.44 4.03
C PRO A 113 -0.90 -0.24 3.32
N LEU A 114 -1.37 0.35 2.23
CA LEU A 114 -2.40 -0.15 1.32
C LEU A 114 -1.77 -0.95 0.17
N LEU A 115 -2.19 -2.19 -0.02
CA LEU A 115 -1.65 -3.11 -1.03
C LEU A 115 -1.67 -2.50 -2.44
N GLU A 116 -2.85 -2.07 -2.89
CA GLU A 116 -3.09 -1.56 -4.24
C GLU A 116 -2.68 -0.09 -4.46
N TYR A 117 -1.86 0.48 -3.56
CA TYR A 117 -1.38 1.86 -3.68
C TYR A 117 0.04 2.07 -3.13
N ASP A 118 0.24 1.80 -1.83
CA ASP A 118 1.51 2.06 -1.15
C ASP A 118 2.61 1.09 -1.59
N PHE A 119 2.28 -0.20 -1.73
CA PHE A 119 3.22 -1.21 -2.20
C PHE A 119 3.53 -1.09 -3.69
N ALA A 120 2.56 -0.63 -4.49
CA ALA A 120 2.77 -0.35 -5.90
C ALA A 120 3.75 0.81 -6.12
N GLN A 121 3.70 1.85 -5.27
CA GLN A 121 4.64 2.97 -5.33
C GLN A 121 6.01 2.63 -4.74
N ASN A 122 6.03 1.81 -3.68
CA ASN A 122 7.25 1.39 -3.03
C ASN A 122 7.07 -0.03 -2.47
N PRO A 123 7.57 -1.07 -3.18
CA PRO A 123 7.47 -2.46 -2.74
C PRO A 123 8.14 -2.72 -1.38
N MET A 124 9.06 -1.85 -0.97
CA MET A 124 9.79 -1.91 0.29
C MET A 124 9.10 -1.15 1.44
N LYS A 125 7.90 -0.60 1.21
CA LYS A 125 7.09 0.11 2.22
C LYS A 125 6.45 -0.86 3.22
N ARG A 126 7.29 -1.65 3.89
CA ARG A 126 6.93 -2.60 4.95
C ARG A 126 7.72 -2.28 6.21
N ASP A 127 7.01 -2.05 7.31
CA ASP A 127 7.65 -2.06 8.63
C ASP A 127 7.76 -3.51 9.12
N ARG A 128 8.98 -4.05 9.19
CA ARG A 128 9.21 -5.43 9.68
C ARG A 128 8.76 -5.63 11.12
N ALA A 129 8.61 -4.55 11.88
CA ALA A 129 8.12 -4.59 13.25
C ALA A 129 6.59 -4.64 13.35
N VAL A 130 5.88 -4.25 12.29
CA VAL A 130 4.41 -4.15 12.25
C VAL A 130 3.92 -4.90 11.01
N PRO A 131 3.52 -6.17 11.16
CA PRO A 131 3.17 -7.01 10.02
C PRO A 131 1.73 -6.76 9.57
N LEU A 132 1.34 -5.50 9.38
CA LEU A 132 0.00 -5.11 8.96
C LEU A 132 0.01 -4.65 7.51
N VAL A 133 -0.88 -5.22 6.71
CA VAL A 133 -1.16 -4.79 5.34
C VAL A 133 -2.66 -4.53 5.24
N SER A 134 -3.07 -3.47 4.55
CA SER A 134 -4.49 -3.20 4.30
C SER A 134 -4.81 -3.32 2.83
N THR A 135 -6.07 -3.63 2.51
CA THR A 135 -6.53 -3.68 1.12
C THR A 135 -8.04 -3.52 1.01
N HIS A 136 -8.48 -2.91 -0.09
CA HIS A 136 -9.86 -2.87 -0.55
C HIS A 136 -10.15 -3.86 -1.68
N VAL A 137 -9.14 -4.63 -2.08
CA VAL A 137 -9.24 -5.60 -3.17
C VAL A 137 -10.22 -6.71 -2.79
N PRO A 138 -11.22 -6.99 -3.66
CA PRO A 138 -12.12 -8.13 -3.48
C PRO A 138 -11.33 -9.43 -3.34
N TYR A 139 -11.84 -10.34 -2.52
CA TYR A 139 -11.15 -11.61 -2.23
C TYR A 139 -10.73 -12.39 -3.49
N SER A 140 -11.58 -12.44 -4.50
CA SER A 140 -11.31 -13.13 -5.77
C SER A 140 -10.18 -12.52 -6.60
N SER A 141 -9.84 -11.26 -6.34
CA SER A 141 -8.82 -10.50 -7.07
C SER A 141 -7.52 -10.34 -6.28
N LEU A 142 -7.43 -10.87 -5.06
CA LEU A 142 -6.19 -10.82 -4.28
C LEU A 142 -5.06 -11.58 -5.01
N PRO A 143 -3.79 -11.18 -4.81
CA PRO A 143 -2.66 -11.93 -5.34
C PRO A 143 -2.75 -13.40 -4.93
N LYS A 144 -2.50 -14.31 -5.87
CA LYS A 144 -2.63 -15.76 -5.63
C LYS A 144 -1.78 -16.20 -4.43
N SER A 145 -0.60 -15.61 -4.27
CA SER A 145 0.33 -15.85 -3.15
C SER A 145 -0.27 -15.57 -1.76
N VAL A 146 -1.33 -14.75 -1.66
CA VAL A 146 -2.01 -14.41 -0.40
C VAL A 146 -3.12 -15.41 -0.07
N VAL A 147 -3.73 -16.03 -1.08
CA VAL A 147 -4.89 -16.93 -0.93
C VAL A 147 -4.56 -18.42 -1.08
N SER A 148 -3.35 -18.76 -1.54
CA SER A 148 -2.85 -20.14 -1.72
C SER A 148 -1.95 -20.58 -0.57
#